data_AF-A0ABD5W0X7-F1
#
_entry.id   AF-A0ABD5W0X7-F1
#
_cell.length_a   1.000
_cell.length_b   1.000
_cell.length_c   1.000
_cell.angle_alpha   90.00
_cell.angle_beta   90.00
_cell.angle_gamma   90.00
#
_symmetry.space_group_name_H-M   'P 1'
#
loop_
_entity.id
_entity.type
_entity.pdbx_description
1 polymer ?
#
loop_
_entity_poly.entity_id
_entity_poly.type
_entity_poly.pdbx_seq_one_letter_code
_entity_poly.pdbx_strand_id
1 'polypeptide(L)'
;MTPAPPDSPGQTAGGETADAPPAAETGPTTAAAFQQLGNETRVDIVRRLHAEGPSSFSALFDGSDSNSSAGFAYHLRELDGFVRQREDERWELTGAGQAAARAVASEQFTRSVDTESVSLGTSCPLCREGALTLAVSDGVADVTCSGCGESVTRLSFPTGVEVRDEQDLPAALDSYHRNRIRSFVEGSVPTVAVPLS
;
A
#
# COMPACT_ATOMS: atom_id res chain seq x y z
N MET A 1 -63.59 -1.10 33.02
CA MET A 1 -63.45 -2.56 33.24
C MET A 1 -63.74 -3.23 31.90
N THR A 2 -62.69 -3.54 31.15
CA THR A 2 -62.75 -4.31 29.89
C THR A 2 -62.26 -5.73 30.18
N PRO A 3 -62.92 -6.76 29.66
CA PRO A 3 -62.23 -7.72 28.78
C PRO A 3 -63.11 -8.07 27.57
N ALA A 4 -62.60 -8.03 26.33
CA ALA A 4 -61.77 -9.01 25.60
C ALA A 4 -62.63 -9.91 24.66
N PRO A 5 -62.12 -10.27 23.46
CA PRO A 5 -62.88 -10.84 22.34
C PRO A 5 -62.78 -12.38 22.27
N PRO A 6 -63.39 -13.04 21.25
CA PRO A 6 -62.89 -14.34 20.80
C PRO A 6 -62.51 -14.41 19.31
N ASP A 7 -61.31 -14.93 19.10
CA ASP A 7 -60.84 -15.92 18.12
C ASP A 7 -61.09 -15.80 16.60
N SER A 8 -59.99 -15.51 15.91
CA SER A 8 -59.46 -16.02 14.62
C SER A 8 -59.94 -17.44 14.20
N PRO A 9 -59.98 -17.81 12.89
CA PRO A 9 -58.75 -17.93 12.08
C PRO A 9 -58.86 -17.69 10.56
N GLY A 10 -57.70 -17.44 9.94
CA GLY A 10 -57.56 -17.40 8.49
C GLY A 10 -56.10 -17.22 8.05
N GLN A 11 -55.29 -18.25 8.24
CA GLN A 11 -53.96 -18.38 7.63
C GLN A 11 -54.12 -18.89 6.18
N THR A 12 -53.63 -18.16 5.19
CA THR A 12 -53.01 -18.75 3.99
C THR A 12 -51.87 -17.85 3.53
N ALA A 13 -50.79 -18.50 3.14
CA ALA A 13 -49.48 -17.96 2.80
C ALA A 13 -49.35 -17.59 1.32
N GLY A 14 -48.30 -16.82 1.01
CA GLY A 14 -47.75 -16.61 -0.33
C GLY A 14 -47.65 -15.13 -0.67
N GLY A 15 -46.50 -14.51 -0.87
CA GLY A 15 -45.14 -15.00 -1.02
C GLY A 15 -44.33 -13.75 -1.38
N GLU A 16 -43.65 -13.17 -0.40
CA GLU A 16 -42.77 -12.03 -0.63
C GLU A 16 -41.49 -12.58 -1.25
N THR A 17 -41.29 -12.30 -2.54
CA THR A 17 -40.00 -12.50 -3.19
C THR A 17 -39.03 -11.55 -2.53
N ALA A 18 -38.35 -12.03 -1.49
CA ALA A 18 -37.20 -11.39 -0.90
C ALA A 18 -36.16 -11.22 -2.01
N ASP A 19 -35.87 -9.95 -2.27
CA ASP A 19 -34.78 -9.43 -3.06
C ASP A 19 -33.52 -10.28 -2.83
N ALA A 20 -33.02 -10.92 -3.89
CA ALA A 20 -31.82 -11.72 -3.81
C ALA A 20 -30.64 -10.78 -3.46
N PRO A 21 -29.83 -11.09 -2.44
CA PRO A 21 -28.65 -10.27 -2.15
C PRO A 21 -27.74 -10.21 -3.38
N PRO A 22 -27.08 -9.07 -3.62
CA PRO A 22 -26.14 -8.94 -4.74
C PRO A 22 -25.09 -10.06 -4.64
N ALA A 23 -24.79 -10.66 -5.79
CA ALA A 23 -23.87 -11.78 -5.92
C ALA A 23 -22.61 -11.52 -5.07
N ALA A 24 -22.35 -12.41 -4.12
CA ALA A 24 -21.19 -12.35 -3.25
C ALA A 24 -19.91 -12.20 -4.10
N GLU A 25 -19.09 -11.22 -3.76
CA GLU A 25 -17.76 -11.04 -4.36
C GLU A 25 -17.01 -12.38 -4.31
N THR A 26 -16.77 -12.98 -5.47
CA THR A 26 -16.29 -14.36 -5.58
C THR A 26 -14.76 -14.46 -5.43
N GLY A 27 -14.15 -13.48 -4.76
CA GLY A 27 -12.71 -13.39 -4.55
C GLY A 27 -12.32 -13.60 -3.08
N PRO A 28 -11.04 -13.87 -2.81
CA PRO A 28 -10.54 -13.85 -1.44
C PRO A 28 -10.82 -12.48 -0.82
N THR A 29 -11.20 -12.46 0.46
CA THR A 29 -11.25 -11.21 1.20
C THR A 29 -9.87 -10.57 1.22
N THR A 30 -9.81 -9.24 1.41
CA THR A 30 -8.54 -8.53 1.53
C THR A 30 -7.61 -9.17 2.58
N ALA A 31 -8.16 -9.60 3.72
CA ALA A 31 -7.38 -10.28 4.76
C ALA A 31 -6.79 -11.62 4.27
N ALA A 32 -7.56 -12.42 3.52
CA ALA A 32 -7.07 -13.67 2.94
C ALA A 32 -5.97 -13.42 1.89
N ALA A 33 -6.14 -12.40 1.05
CA ALA A 33 -5.11 -11.97 0.09
C ALA A 33 -3.81 -11.56 0.79
N PHE A 34 -3.88 -10.79 1.89
CA PHE A 34 -2.71 -10.46 2.69
C PHE A 34 -2.08 -11.69 3.36
N GLN A 35 -2.88 -12.65 3.82
CA GLN A 35 -2.38 -13.88 4.41
C GLN A 35 -1.62 -14.75 3.38
N GLN A 36 -2.13 -14.82 2.14
CA GLN A 36 -1.43 -15.47 1.04
C GLN A 36 -0.10 -14.77 0.74
N LEU A 37 -0.04 -13.44 0.73
CA LEU A 37 1.21 -12.73 0.46
C LEU A 37 2.18 -12.69 1.66
N GLY A 38 1.69 -12.80 2.89
CA GLY A 38 2.43 -12.57 4.15
C GLY A 38 3.45 -13.65 4.53
N ASN A 39 4.27 -14.10 3.58
CA ASN A 39 5.38 -15.03 3.78
C ASN A 39 6.54 -14.62 2.87
N GLU A 40 7.75 -14.62 3.42
CA GLU A 40 8.99 -14.17 2.78
C GLU A 40 9.21 -14.82 1.41
N THR A 41 9.17 -16.16 1.32
CA THR A 41 9.32 -16.88 0.05
C THR A 41 8.28 -16.47 -0.99
N ARG A 42 7.03 -16.24 -0.58
CA ARG A 42 5.96 -15.82 -1.50
C ARG A 42 6.15 -14.39 -1.99
N VAL A 43 6.60 -13.50 -1.12
CA VAL A 43 7.01 -12.13 -1.50
C VAL A 43 8.14 -12.18 -2.52
N ASP A 44 9.16 -13.02 -2.30
CA ASP A 44 10.31 -13.13 -3.20
C ASP A 44 9.92 -13.66 -4.59
N ILE A 45 9.04 -14.67 -4.65
CA ILE A 45 8.48 -15.16 -5.92
C ILE A 45 7.83 -14.00 -6.70
N VAL A 46 6.99 -13.21 -6.04
CA VAL A 46 6.28 -12.10 -6.68
C VAL A 46 7.25 -11.00 -7.14
N ARG A 47 8.25 -10.63 -6.31
CA ARG A 47 9.28 -9.66 -6.68
C ARG A 47 10.12 -10.13 -7.86
N ARG A 48 10.51 -11.41 -7.86
CA ARG A 48 11.32 -12.00 -8.92
C ARG A 48 10.58 -12.01 -10.25
N LEU A 49 9.34 -12.48 -10.26
CA LEU A 49 8.50 -12.46 -11.47
C LEU A 49 8.23 -11.03 -11.98
N HIS A 50 8.20 -10.04 -11.09
CA HIS A 50 8.07 -8.64 -11.48
C HIS A 50 9.34 -8.10 -12.16
N ALA A 51 10.52 -8.44 -11.65
CA ALA A 51 11.79 -7.96 -12.15
C ALA A 51 12.26 -8.71 -13.42
N GLU A 52 12.09 -10.03 -13.43
CA GLU A 52 12.66 -10.93 -14.44
C GLU A 52 11.62 -11.37 -15.49
N GLY A 53 10.33 -11.13 -15.24
CA GLY A 53 9.24 -11.61 -16.08
C GLY A 53 8.89 -13.09 -15.86
N PRO A 54 8.16 -13.72 -16.81
CA PRO A 54 7.72 -15.11 -16.65
C PRO A 54 8.90 -16.08 -16.50
N SER A 55 8.87 -17.00 -15.54
CA SER A 55 10.01 -17.89 -15.21
C SER A 55 9.60 -19.35 -15.00
N SER A 56 10.49 -20.30 -15.29
CA SER A 56 10.24 -21.72 -15.00
C SER A 56 10.22 -21.97 -13.49
N PHE A 57 9.62 -23.10 -13.06
CA PHE A 57 9.69 -23.52 -11.66
C PHE A 57 11.13 -23.63 -11.16
N SER A 58 12.01 -24.26 -11.94
CA SER A 58 13.43 -24.42 -11.59
C SER A 58 14.12 -23.08 -11.39
N ALA A 59 13.94 -22.12 -12.30
CA ALA A 59 14.54 -20.80 -12.18
C ALA A 59 14.05 -20.08 -10.92
N LEU A 60 12.76 -20.16 -10.60
CA LEU A 60 12.23 -19.56 -9.38
C LEU A 60 12.75 -20.25 -8.11
N PHE A 61 12.83 -21.58 -8.12
CA PHE A 61 13.35 -22.37 -6.99
C PHE A 61 14.83 -22.11 -6.73
N ASP A 62 15.66 -22.15 -7.78
CA ASP A 62 17.12 -21.95 -7.70
C ASP A 62 17.50 -20.55 -7.21
N GLY A 63 16.63 -19.56 -7.42
CA GLY A 63 16.81 -18.20 -6.89
C GLY A 63 16.11 -17.93 -5.57
N SER A 64 15.57 -18.95 -4.90
CA SER A 64 14.89 -18.81 -3.61
C SER A 64 15.72 -19.39 -2.48
N ASP A 65 15.50 -18.91 -1.26
CA ASP A 65 16.10 -19.47 -0.05
C ASP A 65 15.36 -20.73 0.47
N SER A 66 14.51 -21.34 -0.36
CA SER A 66 13.74 -22.53 0.03
C SER A 66 14.62 -23.78 0.14
N ASN A 67 14.59 -24.43 1.30
CA ASN A 67 15.38 -25.64 1.56
C ASN A 67 14.87 -26.91 0.85
N SER A 68 13.69 -26.87 0.21
CA SER A 68 13.13 -28.03 -0.50
C SER A 68 12.21 -27.62 -1.65
N SER A 69 12.23 -28.40 -2.72
CA SER A 69 11.34 -28.20 -3.88
C SER A 69 9.87 -28.41 -3.52
N ALA A 70 9.56 -29.34 -2.61
CA ALA A 70 8.19 -29.57 -2.14
C ALA A 70 7.64 -28.38 -1.35
N GLY A 71 8.45 -27.79 -0.46
CA GLY A 71 8.10 -26.58 0.27
C GLY A 71 7.92 -25.39 -0.68
N PHE A 72 8.83 -25.21 -1.63
CA PHE A 72 8.72 -24.15 -2.63
C PHE A 72 7.45 -24.30 -3.49
N ALA A 73 7.14 -25.52 -3.94
CA ALA A 73 5.90 -25.82 -4.67
C ALA A 73 4.64 -25.59 -3.83
N TYR A 74 4.72 -25.72 -2.51
CA TYR A 74 3.63 -25.31 -1.62
C TYR A 74 3.46 -23.78 -1.64
N HIS A 75 4.53 -23.01 -1.46
CA HIS A 75 4.49 -21.54 -1.50
C HIS A 75 3.97 -21.00 -2.83
N LEU A 76 4.38 -21.59 -3.96
CA LEU A 76 3.93 -21.18 -5.28
C LEU A 76 2.44 -21.45 -5.51
N ARG A 77 1.88 -22.54 -4.96
CA ARG A 77 0.44 -22.85 -5.04
C ARG A 77 -0.41 -21.95 -4.15
N GLU A 78 0.11 -21.54 -2.99
CA GLU A 78 -0.57 -20.61 -2.08
C GLU A 78 -0.75 -19.20 -2.68
N LEU A 79 -0.01 -18.88 -3.75
CA LEU A 79 -0.15 -17.65 -4.54
C LEU A 79 -1.25 -17.73 -5.61
N ASP A 80 -2.23 -18.61 -5.44
CA ASP A 80 -3.39 -18.71 -6.33
C ASP A 80 -4.07 -17.34 -6.48
N GLY A 81 -4.44 -17.00 -7.72
CA GLY A 81 -4.96 -15.68 -8.08
C GLY A 81 -3.90 -14.57 -8.26
N PHE A 82 -2.69 -14.70 -7.69
CA PHE A 82 -1.58 -13.75 -7.89
C PHE A 82 -0.58 -14.20 -8.96
N VAL A 83 -0.36 -15.50 -9.06
CA VAL A 83 0.52 -16.12 -10.04
C VAL A 83 -0.26 -17.18 -10.81
N ARG A 84 0.04 -17.34 -12.10
CA ARG A 84 -0.51 -18.42 -12.92
C ARG A 84 0.59 -19.10 -13.72
N GLN A 85 0.38 -20.37 -14.04
CA GLN A 85 1.24 -21.10 -14.97
C GLN A 85 0.70 -20.93 -16.40
N ARG A 86 1.61 -20.66 -17.33
CA ARG A 86 1.35 -20.58 -18.77
C ARG A 86 1.44 -21.96 -19.42
N GLU A 87 1.01 -22.04 -20.67
CA GLU A 87 1.11 -23.26 -21.49
C GLU A 87 2.56 -23.73 -21.70
N ASP A 88 3.53 -22.81 -21.68
CA ASP A 88 4.96 -23.11 -21.79
C ASP A 88 5.61 -23.46 -20.44
N GLU A 89 4.79 -23.83 -19.46
CA GLU A 89 5.19 -24.23 -18.09
C GLU A 89 5.88 -23.12 -17.27
N ARG A 90 5.92 -21.89 -17.78
CA ARG A 90 6.44 -20.72 -17.06
C ARG A 90 5.36 -20.10 -16.19
N TRP A 91 5.76 -19.62 -15.02
CA TRP A 91 4.91 -18.89 -14.08
C TRP A 91 5.00 -17.40 -14.37
N GLU A 92 3.86 -16.70 -14.31
CA GLU A 92 3.77 -15.26 -14.49
C GLU A 92 2.79 -14.61 -13.51
N LEU A 93 2.93 -13.31 -13.28
CA LEU A 93 2.01 -12.53 -12.46
C LEU A 93 0.67 -12.31 -13.17
N THR A 94 -0.42 -12.50 -12.44
CA THR A 94 -1.75 -12.00 -12.84
C THR A 94 -1.81 -10.47 -12.67
N GLY A 95 -2.93 -9.85 -13.04
CA GLY A 95 -3.15 -8.42 -12.74
C GLY A 95 -3.06 -8.10 -11.24
N ALA A 96 -3.62 -8.96 -10.38
CA ALA A 96 -3.50 -8.84 -8.94
C ALA A 96 -2.04 -9.02 -8.47
N GLY A 97 -1.32 -10.00 -9.05
CA GLY A 97 0.10 -10.19 -8.82
C GLY A 97 0.95 -8.97 -9.18
N GLN A 98 0.65 -8.30 -10.29
CA GLN A 98 1.36 -7.08 -10.70
C GLN A 98 1.06 -5.89 -9.78
N ALA A 99 -0.17 -5.76 -9.27
CA ALA A 99 -0.51 -4.72 -8.31
C ALA A 99 0.21 -4.96 -6.98
N ALA A 100 0.19 -6.20 -6.48
CA ALA A 100 0.90 -6.61 -5.27
C ALA A 100 2.42 -6.40 -5.42
N ALA A 101 3.01 -6.81 -6.54
CA ALA A 101 4.43 -6.65 -6.81
C ALA A 101 4.87 -5.18 -6.79
N ARG A 102 4.07 -4.28 -7.38
CA ARG A 102 4.35 -2.84 -7.35
C ARG A 102 4.28 -2.27 -5.94
N ALA A 103 3.32 -2.73 -5.13
CA ALA A 103 3.24 -2.34 -3.72
C ALA A 103 4.48 -2.85 -2.96
N VAL A 104 4.85 -4.12 -3.10
CA VAL A 104 6.04 -4.69 -2.45
C VAL A 104 7.34 -4.01 -2.91
N ALA A 105 7.45 -3.68 -4.19
CA ALA A 105 8.63 -3.02 -4.76
C ALA A 105 8.73 -1.54 -4.37
N SER A 106 7.65 -0.95 -3.84
CA SER A 106 7.73 0.43 -3.35
C SER A 106 8.60 0.49 -2.10
N GLU A 107 9.60 1.37 -2.14
CA GLU A 107 10.57 1.58 -1.04
C GLU A 107 9.91 2.06 0.27
N GLN A 108 8.61 2.37 0.21
CA GLN A 108 7.82 2.86 1.34
C GLN A 108 7.70 1.89 2.51
N PHE A 109 7.89 0.59 2.27
CA PHE A 109 7.77 -0.45 3.28
C PHE A 109 9.10 -0.84 3.93
N THR A 110 10.24 -0.42 3.37
CA THR A 110 11.57 -0.96 3.74
C THR A 110 12.58 0.11 4.13
N ARG A 111 12.27 1.39 3.93
CA ARG A 111 13.14 2.51 4.33
C ARG A 111 12.38 3.50 5.21
N SER A 112 13.01 3.95 6.29
CA SER A 112 12.64 5.20 6.98
C SER A 112 13.77 6.19 6.74
N VAL A 113 13.42 7.45 6.49
CA VAL A 113 14.40 8.54 6.47
C VAL A 113 14.18 9.32 7.75
N ASP A 114 15.07 9.12 8.70
CA ASP A 114 15.16 9.95 9.91
C ASP A 114 16.37 10.86 9.73
N THR A 115 16.17 12.17 9.76
CA THR A 115 17.25 13.17 9.63
C THR A 115 17.37 13.99 10.90
N GLU A 116 18.58 14.45 11.21
CA GLU A 116 18.71 15.52 12.19
C GLU A 116 18.04 16.80 11.68
N SER A 117 17.70 17.71 12.60
CA SER A 117 17.02 18.95 12.23
C SER A 117 17.97 19.91 11.51
N VAL A 118 17.59 20.33 10.31
CA VAL A 118 18.36 21.27 9.47
C VAL A 118 17.77 22.66 9.54
N SER A 119 18.59 23.69 9.68
CA SER A 119 18.13 25.08 9.67
C SER A 119 17.70 25.53 8.27
N LEU A 120 16.55 26.20 8.16
CA LEU A 120 16.05 26.78 6.91
C LEU A 120 16.49 28.23 6.68
N GLY A 121 17.28 28.80 7.61
CA GLY A 121 17.78 30.18 7.51
C GLY A 121 16.68 31.25 7.45
N THR A 122 15.45 30.91 7.85
CA THR A 122 14.27 31.77 7.73
C THR A 122 13.60 31.95 9.09
N SER A 123 13.13 33.17 9.38
CA SER A 123 12.40 33.48 10.61
C SER A 123 10.98 32.89 10.60
N CYS A 124 10.51 32.49 11.77
CA CYS A 124 9.16 31.96 11.93
C CYS A 124 8.10 33.02 11.63
N PRO A 125 7.08 32.73 10.79
CA PRO A 125 6.01 33.68 10.50
C PRO A 125 5.06 33.92 11.68
N LEU A 126 5.03 33.00 12.66
CA LEU A 126 4.14 33.06 13.83
C LEU A 126 4.71 33.97 14.93
N CYS A 127 5.93 33.68 15.40
CA CYS A 127 6.56 34.44 16.50
C CYS A 127 7.60 35.46 16.05
N ARG A 128 8.07 35.41 14.78
CA ARG A 128 9.06 36.31 14.18
C ARG A 128 10.47 36.29 14.78
N GLU A 129 10.68 35.60 15.90
CA GLU A 129 11.95 35.59 16.63
C GLU A 129 12.73 34.27 16.44
N GLY A 130 12.03 33.14 16.35
CA GLY A 130 12.66 31.83 16.19
C GLY A 130 13.06 31.52 14.74
N ALA A 131 14.06 30.67 14.57
CA ALA A 131 14.45 30.13 13.28
C ALA A 131 13.63 28.88 12.95
N LEU A 132 13.30 28.69 11.69
CA LEU A 132 12.67 27.46 11.22
C LEU A 132 13.72 26.38 10.98
N THR A 133 13.42 25.18 11.46
CA THR A 133 14.17 23.96 11.19
C THR A 133 13.28 22.95 10.49
N LEU A 134 13.89 22.06 9.71
CA LEU A 134 13.25 20.96 9.00
C LEU A 134 13.82 19.65 9.51
N ALA A 135 12.95 18.71 9.88
CA ALA A 135 13.34 17.33 10.14
C ALA A 135 12.39 16.39 9.38
N VAL A 136 12.89 15.23 8.96
CA VAL A 136 12.04 14.14 8.47
C VAL A 136 12.07 13.03 9.50
N SER A 137 10.88 12.52 9.82
CA SER A 137 10.73 11.27 10.55
C SER A 137 9.46 10.56 10.09
N ASP A 138 9.49 9.23 10.03
CA ASP A 138 8.35 8.40 9.61
C ASP A 138 7.71 8.83 8.27
N GLY A 139 8.53 9.28 7.31
CA GLY A 139 8.05 9.75 5.99
C GLY A 139 7.29 11.08 6.04
N VAL A 140 7.52 11.87 7.09
CA VAL A 140 6.91 13.17 7.30
C VAL A 140 7.99 14.22 7.50
N ALA A 141 8.03 15.19 6.59
CA ALA A 141 8.81 16.42 6.73
C ALA A 141 8.04 17.40 7.61
N ASP A 142 8.65 17.82 8.71
CA ASP A 142 8.09 18.78 9.67
C ASP A 142 8.97 20.02 9.76
N VAL A 143 8.37 21.18 9.49
CA VAL A 143 9.00 22.49 9.64
C VAL A 143 8.57 23.09 10.96
N THR A 144 9.49 23.14 11.93
CA THR A 144 9.22 23.60 13.30
C THR A 144 10.02 24.86 13.63
N CYS A 145 9.45 25.72 14.47
CA CYS A 145 10.15 26.89 15.00
C CYS A 145 10.96 26.55 16.26
N SER A 146 12.25 26.90 16.30
CA SER A 146 13.10 26.70 17.48
C SER A 146 12.77 27.63 18.66
N GLY A 147 12.08 28.75 18.40
CA GLY A 147 11.73 29.73 19.42
C GLY A 147 10.41 29.44 20.13
N CYS A 148 9.35 29.15 19.36
CA CYS A 148 8.02 28.91 19.91
C CYS A 148 7.56 27.45 19.85
N GLY A 149 8.35 26.55 19.24
CA GLY A 149 8.03 25.12 19.15
C GLY A 149 6.91 24.76 18.17
N GLU A 150 6.29 25.74 17.53
CA GLU A 150 5.16 25.52 16.63
C GLU A 150 5.60 24.86 15.32
N SER A 151 4.86 23.82 14.92
CA SER A 151 4.94 23.23 13.58
C SER A 151 4.23 24.15 12.60
N VAL A 152 4.99 24.74 11.68
CA VAL A 152 4.50 25.66 10.67
C VAL A 152 3.94 24.90 9.47
N THR A 153 4.51 23.73 9.16
CA THR A 153 4.10 22.92 8.01
C THR A 153 4.54 21.48 8.21
N ARG A 154 3.64 20.56 7.86
CA ARG A 154 3.89 19.13 7.85
C ARG A 154 3.50 18.54 6.49
N LEU A 155 4.43 17.87 5.83
CA LEU A 155 4.26 17.35 4.47
C LEU A 155 4.73 15.90 4.39
N SER A 156 4.01 15.07 3.63
CA SER A 156 4.48 13.71 3.33
C SER A 156 5.75 13.77 2.47
N PHE A 157 6.80 13.10 2.89
CA PHE A 157 8.06 12.98 2.16
C PHE A 157 8.38 11.49 1.95
N PRO A 158 8.66 11.06 0.71
CA PRO A 158 8.76 9.65 0.39
C PRO A 158 9.94 8.99 1.10
N THR A 159 9.65 7.87 1.72
CA THR A 159 10.60 6.92 2.27
C THR A 159 11.32 6.21 1.13
N GLY A 160 12.58 6.56 0.88
CA GLY A 160 13.39 6.05 -0.24
C GLY A 160 14.21 7.10 -1.01
N VAL A 161 13.97 8.39 -0.77
CA VAL A 161 14.85 9.43 -1.32
C VAL A 161 16.18 9.40 -0.57
N GLU A 162 17.25 9.02 -1.28
CA GLU A 162 18.61 9.15 -0.75
C GLU A 162 19.02 10.62 -0.74
N VAL A 163 18.87 11.25 0.43
CA VAL A 163 19.44 12.55 0.73
C VAL A 163 20.89 12.32 1.17
N ARG A 164 21.86 12.69 0.32
CA ARG A 164 23.29 12.41 0.57
C ARG A 164 23.90 13.31 1.64
N ASP A 165 23.36 14.51 1.78
CA ASP A 165 23.72 15.51 2.79
C ASP A 165 22.42 16.11 3.34
N GLU A 166 22.29 16.22 4.66
CA GLU A 166 21.11 16.81 5.30
C GLU A 166 20.87 18.25 4.82
N GLN A 167 21.91 18.98 4.43
CA GLN A 167 21.77 20.33 3.86
C GLN A 167 21.03 20.34 2.51
N ASP A 168 20.97 19.21 1.79
CA ASP A 168 20.21 19.07 0.55
C ASP A 168 18.71 18.78 0.81
N LEU A 169 18.34 18.43 2.04
CA LEU A 169 16.98 18.04 2.40
C LEU A 169 15.91 19.09 2.03
N PRO A 170 16.10 20.40 2.27
CA PRO A 170 15.12 21.41 1.87
C PRO A 170 14.89 21.43 0.35
N ALA A 171 15.96 21.28 -0.44
CA ALA A 171 15.89 21.27 -1.90
C ALA A 171 15.22 19.98 -2.44
N ALA A 172 15.49 18.84 -1.79
CA ALA A 172 14.86 17.56 -2.11
C ALA A 172 13.35 17.60 -1.82
N LEU A 173 12.94 18.13 -0.66
CA LEU A 173 11.53 18.32 -0.28
C LEU A 173 10.80 19.23 -1.26
N ASP A 174 11.39 20.39 -1.58
CA ASP A 174 10.85 21.35 -2.53
C ASP A 174 10.67 20.72 -3.93
N SER A 175 11.70 20.05 -4.43
CA SER A 175 11.68 19.38 -5.74
C SER A 175 10.61 18.28 -5.79
N TYR A 176 10.50 17.46 -4.74
CA TYR A 176 9.49 16.42 -4.65
C TYR A 176 8.07 16.99 -4.73
N HIS A 177 7.75 18.01 -3.92
CA HIS A 177 6.41 18.58 -3.90
C HIS A 177 6.07 19.36 -5.18
N ARG A 178 7.03 20.09 -5.78
CA ARG A 178 6.81 20.73 -7.08
C ARG A 178 6.53 19.71 -8.17
N ASN A 179 7.31 18.63 -8.23
CA ASN A 179 7.09 17.56 -9.19
C ASN A 179 5.73 16.91 -8.98
N ARG A 180 5.35 16.64 -7.73
CA ARG A 180 4.04 16.07 -7.39
C ARG A 180 2.88 16.96 -7.82
N ILE A 181 2.96 18.27 -7.55
CA ILE A 181 1.95 19.26 -8.00
C ILE A 181 1.89 19.29 -9.54
N ARG A 182 3.04 19.29 -10.21
CA ARG A 182 3.10 19.26 -11.67
C ARG A 182 2.45 18.00 -12.26
N SER A 183 2.70 16.83 -11.69
CA SER A 183 2.07 15.57 -12.12
C SER A 183 0.54 15.61 -12.01
N PHE A 184 -0.02 16.31 -11.01
CA PHE A 184 -1.46 16.52 -10.93
C PHE A 184 -1.99 17.39 -12.08
N VAL A 185 -1.26 18.45 -12.43
CA VAL A 185 -1.63 19.35 -13.54
C VAL A 185 -1.53 18.64 -14.89
N GLU A 186 -0.53 17.77 -15.05
CA GLU A 186 -0.28 17.00 -16.28
C GLU A 186 -1.15 15.74 -16.40
N GLY A 187 -1.99 15.43 -15.40
CA GLY A 187 -2.87 14.26 -15.39
C GLY A 187 -2.14 12.91 -15.21
N SER A 188 -0.87 12.94 -14.82
CA SER A 188 0.02 11.77 -14.72
C SER A 188 0.19 11.30 -13.27
N VAL A 189 -0.89 11.31 -12.49
CA VAL A 189 -0.85 10.92 -11.07
C VAL A 189 -0.39 9.47 -10.96
N PRO A 190 0.70 9.15 -10.21
CA PRO A 190 1.04 7.77 -9.96
C PRO A 190 -0.16 7.09 -9.29
N THR A 191 -0.62 5.99 -9.89
CA THR A 191 -1.77 5.24 -9.41
C THR A 191 -1.41 4.58 -8.08
N VAL A 192 -1.58 5.30 -6.98
CA VAL A 192 -1.92 4.66 -5.71
C VAL A 192 -3.41 4.41 -5.82
N ALA A 193 -3.79 3.15 -6.00
CA ALA A 193 -5.18 2.74 -6.04
C ALA A 193 -5.82 3.01 -4.67
N VAL A 194 -6.31 4.24 -4.48
CA VAL A 194 -7.24 4.58 -3.41
C VAL A 194 -8.62 4.49 -4.04
N PRO A 195 -9.46 3.51 -3.69
CA PRO A 195 -10.84 3.52 -4.14
C PRO A 195 -11.51 4.80 -3.62
N LEU A 196 -12.18 5.52 -4.51
CA LEU A 196 -13.10 6.57 -4.11
C LEU A 196 -14.34 5.86 -3.54
N SER A 197 -14.44 5.83 -2.22
CA SER A 197 -15.66 5.46 -1.51
C SER A 197 -16.72 6.55 -1.65
#